data_AF-A0A3N5RTN1-F1
#
_entry.id   AF-A0A3N5RTN1-F1
#
_cell.length_a   1.000
_cell.length_b   1.000
_cell.length_c   1.000
_cell.angle_alpha   90.00
_cell.angle_beta   90.00
_cell.angle_gamma   90.00
#
_symmetry.space_group_name_H-M   'P 1'
#
loop_
_entity.id
_entity.type
_entity.pdbx_description
1 polymer ?
#
loop_
_entity_poly.entity_id
_entity_poly.type
_entity_poly.pdbx_seq_one_letter_code
_entity_poly.pdbx_strand_id
1 'polypeptide(L)'
;MPRNCSILLLGCVCTALCALIVTPLHQPVSAQTAPETSSENSPKTARPEPKPDCRASQLAALEDFNSLIGNWRGVAQPQRGSNKGSWSESAEWVWELSKHSAAIRYNVTEGRQFTSGLLTFEPDEELYVFDGTLPDQTQRRYRGTLAGNKLTLESEPDDAGLRHQIVITRLNDKRTLVLYQSRTAKQQQFARVAEVGYTREGTKLAEEGSDGPLCIVTDGKGSMKVEYKGMTYWVCCTGCREAFDDDPEGIIASAAERVRKKREKKRK
;
A
#
# COMPACT_ATOMS: atom_id res chain seq x y z
N MET A 1 48.63 -36.54 20.98
CA MET A 1 49.18 -35.91 22.21
C MET A 1 49.10 -34.40 22.04
N PRO A 2 48.51 -33.65 22.99
CA PRO A 2 48.38 -32.19 22.91
C PRO A 2 49.53 -31.49 23.66
N ARG A 3 49.91 -30.27 23.22
CA ARG A 3 50.61 -29.30 24.08
C ARG A 3 50.14 -27.87 23.81
N ASN A 4 49.59 -27.26 24.85
CA ASN A 4 49.26 -25.84 24.93
C ASN A 4 50.52 -24.98 25.11
N CYS A 5 50.44 -23.72 24.67
CA CYS A 5 51.16 -22.58 25.27
C CYS A 5 50.24 -21.36 25.08
N SER A 6 49.41 -21.01 26.06
CA SER A 6 49.74 -20.15 27.21
C SER A 6 49.97 -18.69 26.83
N ILE A 7 48.93 -17.88 27.09
CA ILE A 7 48.87 -16.44 26.91
C ILE A 7 49.54 -15.74 28.10
N LEU A 8 50.19 -14.60 27.86
CA LEU A 8 50.94 -13.83 28.86
C LEU A 8 50.15 -12.63 29.43
N LEU A 9 50.56 -12.25 30.65
CA LEU A 9 50.03 -11.23 31.56
C LEU A 9 49.97 -9.81 30.93
N LEU A 10 49.04 -8.88 31.22
CA LEU A 10 48.39 -8.37 32.45
C LEU A 10 49.05 -7.07 33.01
N GLY A 11 48.29 -5.97 32.99
CA GLY A 11 48.46 -4.79 33.86
C GLY A 11 49.14 -3.53 33.28
N CYS A 12 48.45 -2.37 33.34
CA CYS A 12 48.75 -1.33 34.35
C CYS A 12 47.69 -0.20 34.35
N VAL A 13 47.57 0.54 35.46
CA VAL A 13 46.65 1.67 35.67
C VAL A 13 47.42 2.82 36.34
N CYS A 14 47.25 4.07 35.89
CA CYS A 14 47.53 5.29 36.69
C CYS A 14 46.98 6.59 36.03
N THR A 15 46.13 7.31 36.79
CA THR A 15 46.14 8.75 37.16
C THR A 15 46.85 9.81 36.30
N ALA A 16 46.52 11.12 36.23
CA ALA A 16 45.45 12.05 36.68
C ALA A 16 46.12 13.43 37.03
N LEU A 17 45.56 14.58 36.62
CA LEU A 17 45.64 15.97 37.20
C LEU A 17 45.03 16.99 36.20
N CYS A 18 44.08 17.88 36.57
CA CYS A 18 44.21 19.31 37.03
C CYS A 18 44.81 20.30 35.99
N ALA A 19 44.41 21.57 35.83
CA ALA A 19 43.54 22.52 36.58
C ALA A 19 42.88 23.55 35.60
N LEU A 20 41.62 23.98 35.75
CA LEU A 20 41.11 25.20 36.42
C LEU A 20 41.79 26.56 36.11
N ILE A 21 41.04 27.50 35.48
CA ILE A 21 41.15 28.98 35.62
C ILE A 21 39.72 29.58 35.63
N VAL A 22 39.51 30.68 36.37
CA VAL A 22 38.19 31.12 36.89
C VAL A 22 37.96 32.66 36.76
N THR A 23 36.89 33.05 36.05
CA THR A 23 36.06 34.30 36.21
C THR A 23 36.70 35.70 35.95
N PRO A 24 36.00 36.86 36.15
CA PRO A 24 34.92 37.38 35.28
C PRO A 24 35.03 38.91 34.98
N LEU A 25 34.12 39.52 34.18
CA LEU A 25 33.78 40.96 34.32
C LEU A 25 32.40 41.37 33.72
N HIS A 26 32.02 42.63 33.94
CA HIS A 26 30.66 43.20 33.90
C HIS A 26 30.69 44.69 33.44
N GLN A 27 29.62 45.38 33.04
CA GLN A 27 28.20 44.98 32.96
C GLN A 27 27.52 45.36 31.61
N PRO A 28 26.74 46.46 31.35
CA PRO A 28 25.84 46.50 30.18
C PRO A 28 25.99 47.74 29.24
N VAL A 29 25.27 47.74 28.11
CA VAL A 29 24.75 48.99 27.49
C VAL A 29 23.48 48.74 26.66
N SER A 30 22.67 49.80 26.54
CA SER A 30 21.26 49.88 26.12
C SER A 30 20.84 49.34 24.75
N ALA A 31 19.53 49.08 24.65
CA ALA A 31 18.79 48.83 23.41
C ALA A 31 18.73 50.06 22.48
N GLN A 32 18.60 49.81 21.17
CA GLN A 32 18.04 50.73 20.17
C GLN A 32 17.10 49.96 19.23
N THR A 33 16.18 50.69 18.60
CA THR A 33 14.93 50.15 18.03
C THR A 33 14.88 50.29 16.50
N ALA A 34 14.44 49.23 15.81
CA ALA A 34 13.92 49.25 14.42
C ALA A 34 14.93 49.66 13.30
N PRO A 35 14.66 49.39 12.00
CA PRO A 35 13.40 48.92 11.40
C PRO A 35 13.47 47.61 10.61
N GLU A 36 12.28 47.16 10.20
CA GLU A 36 12.06 46.07 9.25
C GLU A 36 12.75 46.37 7.91
N THR A 37 13.43 45.38 7.31
CA THR A 37 13.48 45.25 5.84
C THR A 37 13.84 43.84 5.40
N SER A 38 12.90 43.24 4.69
CA SER A 38 13.01 42.10 3.77
C SER A 38 14.41 41.73 3.24
N SER A 39 14.78 40.44 3.34
CA SER A 39 15.27 39.65 2.21
C SER A 39 15.48 38.18 2.60
N GLU A 40 14.39 37.43 2.79
CA GLU A 40 14.46 35.97 2.83
C GLU A 40 14.27 35.43 1.41
N ASN A 41 15.37 35.11 0.73
CA ASN A 41 15.33 34.60 -0.64
C ASN A 41 16.16 33.31 -0.76
N SER A 42 15.48 32.19 -0.59
CA SER A 42 15.92 30.87 -1.05
C SER A 42 14.71 30.14 -1.62
N PRO A 43 14.80 29.45 -2.78
CA PRO A 43 13.62 28.88 -3.41
C PRO A 43 13.02 27.75 -2.57
N LYS A 44 11.94 28.06 -1.87
CA LYS A 44 11.02 27.06 -1.34
C LYS A 44 10.38 26.37 -2.55
N THR A 45 10.96 25.25 -2.98
CA THR A 45 10.36 24.37 -4.00
C THR A 45 8.97 23.99 -3.51
N ALA A 46 7.97 24.71 -4.01
CA ALA A 46 6.59 24.46 -3.67
C ALA A 46 6.24 23.06 -4.17
N ARG A 47 5.98 22.15 -3.23
CA ARG A 47 5.25 20.91 -3.53
C ARG A 47 3.98 21.35 -4.27
N PRO A 48 3.78 20.95 -5.54
CA PRO A 48 2.65 21.44 -6.33
C PRO A 48 1.35 21.10 -5.61
N GLU A 49 0.43 22.06 -5.59
CA GLU A 49 -0.88 21.86 -4.97
C GLU A 49 -1.62 20.70 -5.66
N PRO A 50 -2.34 19.86 -4.91
CA PRO A 50 -2.96 18.66 -5.46
C PRO A 50 -4.01 19.03 -6.52
N LYS A 51 -3.78 18.59 -7.77
CA LYS A 51 -4.70 18.77 -8.90
C LYS A 51 -6.09 18.24 -8.53
N PRO A 52 -7.18 19.02 -8.74
CA PRO A 52 -8.52 18.67 -8.24
C PRO A 52 -9.15 17.41 -8.86
N ASP A 53 -8.55 16.82 -9.91
CA ASP A 53 -9.07 15.62 -10.58
C ASP A 53 -8.28 14.33 -10.26
N CYS A 54 -7.24 14.40 -9.42
CA CYS A 54 -6.39 13.25 -9.10
C CYS A 54 -7.19 12.06 -8.53
N ARG A 55 -8.17 12.32 -7.66
CA ARG A 55 -9.08 11.31 -7.10
C ARG A 55 -9.90 10.58 -8.17
N ALA A 56 -10.38 11.28 -9.21
CA ALA A 56 -11.19 10.66 -10.24
C ALA A 56 -10.35 9.74 -11.13
N SER A 57 -9.14 10.17 -11.50
CA SER A 57 -8.16 9.33 -12.20
C SER A 57 -7.76 8.10 -11.37
N GLN A 58 -7.52 8.27 -10.07
CA GLN A 58 -7.24 7.17 -9.14
C GLN A 58 -8.39 6.17 -9.08
N LEU A 59 -9.63 6.65 -8.90
CA LEU A 59 -10.81 5.78 -8.83
C LEU A 59 -10.96 4.98 -10.13
N ALA A 60 -10.86 5.64 -11.29
CA ALA A 60 -10.99 5.01 -12.60
C ALA A 60 -9.90 3.95 -12.87
N ALA A 61 -8.65 4.20 -12.49
CA ALA A 61 -7.56 3.23 -12.62
C ALA A 61 -7.69 2.06 -11.62
N LEU A 62 -8.24 2.31 -10.43
CA LEU A 62 -8.41 1.29 -9.40
C LEU A 62 -9.72 0.46 -9.55
N GLU A 63 -10.71 0.93 -10.32
CA GLU A 63 -11.95 0.18 -10.65
C GLU A 63 -11.65 -1.20 -11.26
N ASP A 64 -10.53 -1.35 -11.97
CA ASP A 64 -10.00 -2.63 -12.46
C ASP A 64 -9.92 -3.69 -11.34
N PHE A 65 -9.52 -3.29 -10.14
CA PHE A 65 -9.33 -4.17 -8.97
C PHE A 65 -10.61 -4.38 -8.16
N ASN A 66 -11.78 -3.94 -8.64
CA ASN A 66 -13.08 -4.25 -8.02
C ASN A 66 -13.31 -5.75 -7.83
N SER A 67 -12.71 -6.59 -8.67
CA SER A 67 -12.74 -8.07 -8.53
C SER A 67 -11.94 -8.59 -7.32
N LEU A 68 -11.00 -7.82 -6.75
CA LEU A 68 -10.29 -8.20 -5.53
C LEU A 68 -11.06 -7.89 -4.25
N ILE A 69 -11.95 -6.90 -4.26
CA ILE A 69 -12.63 -6.41 -3.05
C ILE A 69 -13.37 -7.52 -2.29
N GLY A 70 -13.21 -7.52 -0.96
CA GLY A 70 -13.76 -8.51 -0.03
C GLY A 70 -12.71 -9.46 0.57
N ASN A 71 -13.20 -10.50 1.23
CA ASN A 71 -12.40 -11.44 2.04
C ASN A 71 -11.94 -12.69 1.26
N TRP A 72 -10.75 -13.17 1.61
CA TRP A 72 -10.05 -14.27 0.94
C TRP A 72 -9.28 -15.15 1.93
N ARG A 73 -9.22 -16.44 1.62
CA ARG A 73 -8.37 -17.43 2.31
C ARG A 73 -7.23 -17.83 1.38
N GLY A 74 -6.00 -17.65 1.84
CA GLY A 74 -4.76 -17.90 1.11
C GLY A 74 -4.04 -19.15 1.61
N VAL A 75 -3.44 -19.87 0.68
CA VAL A 75 -2.39 -20.85 0.98
C VAL A 75 -1.15 -20.43 0.20
N ALA A 76 -0.06 -20.23 0.92
CA ALA A 76 1.21 -19.75 0.41
C ALA A 76 2.21 -20.90 0.25
N GLN A 77 2.84 -20.99 -0.92
CA GLN A 77 3.86 -21.99 -1.23
C GLN A 77 5.19 -21.33 -1.64
N PRO A 78 6.27 -21.49 -0.86
CA PRO A 78 7.62 -21.08 -1.27
C PRO A 78 8.06 -21.72 -2.59
N GLN A 79 7.74 -23.01 -2.76
CA GLN A 79 8.07 -23.79 -3.95
C GLN A 79 6.78 -24.35 -4.57
N ARG A 80 6.57 -24.12 -5.87
CA ARG A 80 5.37 -24.55 -6.61
C ARG A 80 5.14 -26.05 -6.43
N GLY A 81 3.95 -26.44 -6.00
CA GLY A 81 3.58 -27.86 -5.85
C GLY A 81 4.22 -28.56 -4.65
N SER A 82 4.82 -27.81 -3.72
CA SER A 82 5.40 -28.35 -2.49
C SER A 82 4.77 -27.68 -1.27
N ASN A 83 4.50 -28.48 -0.24
CA ASN A 83 4.01 -27.99 1.05
C ASN A 83 5.15 -27.61 2.02
N LYS A 84 6.42 -27.80 1.62
CA LYS A 84 7.58 -27.50 2.48
C LYS A 84 7.69 -25.99 2.73
N GLY A 85 7.58 -25.60 4.00
CA GLY A 85 7.61 -24.19 4.41
C GLY A 85 6.36 -23.39 4.03
N SER A 86 5.30 -24.06 3.56
CA SER A 86 4.02 -23.42 3.25
C SER A 86 3.32 -22.92 4.51
N TRP A 87 2.44 -21.93 4.36
CA TRP A 87 1.60 -21.41 5.42
C TRP A 87 0.22 -21.01 4.89
N SER A 88 -0.74 -20.86 5.80
CA SER A 88 -2.04 -20.26 5.51
C SER A 88 -2.02 -18.80 5.94
N GLU A 89 -2.71 -17.93 5.21
CA GLU A 89 -2.95 -16.55 5.59
C GLU A 89 -4.35 -16.14 5.11
N SER A 90 -4.98 -15.17 5.76
CA SER A 90 -6.25 -14.58 5.30
C SER A 90 -6.01 -13.16 4.85
N ALA A 91 -6.77 -12.68 3.86
CA ALA A 91 -6.64 -11.31 3.40
C ALA A 91 -7.99 -10.67 3.07
N GLU A 92 -8.06 -9.35 3.29
CA GLU A 92 -9.18 -8.51 2.91
C GLU A 92 -8.71 -7.39 2.00
N TRP A 93 -9.41 -7.16 0.90
CA TRP A 93 -9.23 -5.98 0.05
C TRP A 93 -10.40 -5.03 0.24
N VAL A 94 -10.13 -3.79 0.65
CA VAL A 94 -11.14 -2.78 0.99
C VAL A 94 -10.81 -1.48 0.27
N TRP A 95 -11.82 -0.82 -0.31
CA TRP A 95 -11.67 0.53 -0.81
C TRP A 95 -11.43 1.50 0.35
N GLU A 96 -10.38 2.31 0.25
CA GLU A 96 -10.08 3.43 1.14
C GLU A 96 -10.28 4.72 0.33
N LEU A 97 -11.39 5.40 0.60
CA LEU A 97 -11.85 6.57 -0.16
C LEU A 97 -11.83 7.79 0.75
N SER A 98 -11.29 8.90 0.27
CA SER A 98 -11.38 10.20 0.93
C SER A 98 -11.96 11.24 -0.03
N LYS A 99 -12.08 12.49 0.42
CA LYS A 99 -12.44 13.63 -0.45
C LYS A 99 -11.38 13.94 -1.51
N HIS A 100 -10.13 13.52 -1.31
CA HIS A 100 -8.98 13.91 -2.15
C HIS A 100 -8.21 12.74 -2.77
N SER A 101 -8.51 11.50 -2.36
CA SER A 101 -7.81 10.30 -2.83
C SER A 101 -8.74 9.10 -2.96
N ALA A 102 -8.36 8.16 -3.83
CA ALA A 102 -8.91 6.81 -3.86
C ALA A 102 -7.76 5.80 -3.81
N ALA A 103 -7.90 4.79 -2.96
CA ALA A 103 -6.93 3.73 -2.73
C ALA A 103 -7.64 2.40 -2.44
N ILE A 104 -6.92 1.29 -2.53
CA ILE A 104 -7.38 -0.01 -2.07
C ILE A 104 -6.41 -0.53 -1.03
N ARG A 105 -6.89 -0.70 0.21
CA ARG A 105 -6.15 -1.33 1.29
C ARG A 105 -6.23 -2.85 1.15
N TYR A 106 -5.09 -3.50 1.34
CA TYR A 106 -4.91 -4.94 1.44
C TYR A 106 -4.49 -5.25 2.87
N ASN A 107 -5.35 -5.87 3.66
CA ASN A 107 -5.05 -6.31 5.02
C ASN A 107 -4.74 -7.80 5.01
N VAL A 108 -3.69 -8.24 5.74
CA VAL A 108 -3.27 -9.65 5.77
C VAL A 108 -3.10 -10.14 7.21
N THR A 109 -3.85 -11.18 7.56
CA THR A 109 -3.79 -11.86 8.85
C THR A 109 -2.95 -13.12 8.73
N GLU A 110 -2.00 -13.31 9.66
CA GLU A 110 -0.98 -14.38 9.64
C GLU A 110 -0.03 -14.34 8.42
N GLY A 111 0.02 -13.20 7.73
CA GLY A 111 0.88 -12.98 6.57
C GLY A 111 2.37 -12.96 6.91
N ARG A 112 3.19 -13.63 6.08
CA ARG A 112 4.66 -13.66 6.23
C ARG A 112 5.42 -12.70 5.33
N GLN A 113 4.72 -11.98 4.46
CA GLN A 113 5.31 -11.06 3.49
C GLN A 113 4.83 -9.64 3.72
N PHE A 114 3.55 -9.49 4.06
CA PHE A 114 2.93 -8.23 4.48
C PHE A 114 1.96 -8.49 5.63
N THR A 115 1.74 -7.45 6.44
CA THR A 115 0.63 -7.33 7.41
C THR A 115 -0.47 -6.44 6.85
N SER A 116 -0.09 -5.42 6.06
CA SER A 116 -1.01 -4.68 5.21
C SER A 116 -0.29 -4.05 4.02
N GLY A 117 -1.03 -3.42 3.12
CA GLY A 117 -0.49 -2.44 2.19
C GLY A 117 -1.59 -1.59 1.54
N LEU A 118 -1.18 -0.50 0.90
CA LEU A 118 -2.08 0.45 0.26
C LEU A 118 -1.74 0.55 -1.24
N LEU A 119 -2.66 0.09 -2.09
CA LEU A 119 -2.57 0.24 -3.54
C LEU A 119 -3.20 1.57 -3.97
N THR A 120 -2.43 2.36 -4.71
CA THR A 120 -2.81 3.67 -5.25
C THR A 120 -2.41 3.75 -6.73
N PHE A 121 -2.77 4.86 -7.38
CA PHE A 121 -2.37 5.17 -8.74
C PHE A 121 -1.82 6.60 -8.81
N GLU A 122 -0.77 6.80 -9.60
CA GLU A 122 -0.13 8.10 -9.83
C GLU A 122 -0.36 8.52 -11.30
N PRO A 123 -1.33 9.42 -11.56
CA PRO A 123 -1.75 9.73 -12.94
C PRO A 123 -0.68 10.39 -13.81
N ASP A 124 0.29 11.08 -13.19
CA ASP A 124 1.36 11.79 -13.92
C ASP A 124 2.45 10.83 -14.45
N GLU A 125 2.58 9.62 -13.86
CA GLU A 125 3.52 8.57 -14.32
C GLU A 125 2.80 7.36 -14.95
N GLU A 126 1.46 7.32 -14.90
CA GLU A 126 0.60 6.17 -15.23
C GLU A 126 0.96 4.87 -14.48
N LEU A 127 1.54 5.00 -13.28
CA LEU A 127 1.98 3.87 -12.46
C LEU A 127 1.02 3.55 -11.31
N TYR A 128 0.84 2.26 -11.07
CA TYR A 128 0.30 1.76 -9.80
C TYR A 128 1.41 1.75 -8.76
N VAL A 129 1.07 2.18 -7.55
CA VAL A 129 2.01 2.26 -6.42
C VAL A 129 1.42 1.50 -5.24
N PHE A 130 2.20 0.56 -4.70
CA PHE A 130 1.83 -0.24 -3.54
C PHE A 130 2.80 0.04 -2.40
N ASP A 131 2.30 0.60 -1.31
CA ASP A 131 3.04 0.80 -0.07
C ASP A 131 2.69 -0.34 0.89
N GLY A 132 3.59 -1.32 1.01
CA GLY A 132 3.38 -2.53 1.81
C GLY A 132 4.09 -2.48 3.16
N THR A 133 3.36 -2.77 4.23
CA THR A 133 3.87 -2.92 5.60
C THR A 133 4.27 -4.37 5.87
N LEU A 134 5.52 -4.59 6.24
CA LEU A 134 6.08 -5.91 6.51
C LEU A 134 5.74 -6.40 7.93
N PRO A 135 5.97 -7.70 8.25
CA PRO A 135 5.78 -8.23 9.61
C PRO A 135 6.61 -7.52 10.70
N ASP A 136 7.79 -6.98 10.34
CA ASP A 136 8.66 -6.19 11.22
C ASP A 136 8.25 -4.70 11.33
N GLN A 137 7.09 -4.33 10.80
CA GLN A 137 6.55 -2.97 10.71
C GLN A 137 7.34 -2.01 9.79
N THR A 138 8.36 -2.48 9.09
CA THR A 138 9.00 -1.67 8.04
C THR A 138 8.06 -1.50 6.84
N GLN A 139 8.26 -0.43 6.07
CA GLN A 139 7.49 -0.16 4.85
C GLN A 139 8.38 -0.42 3.63
N ARG A 140 7.82 -1.04 2.58
CA ARG A 140 8.44 -1.09 1.26
C ARG A 140 7.46 -0.61 0.19
N ARG A 141 7.89 0.40 -0.57
CA ARG A 141 7.19 0.92 -1.74
C ARG A 141 7.54 0.10 -2.98
N TYR A 142 6.53 -0.18 -3.79
CA TYR A 142 6.65 -0.83 -5.09
C TYR A 142 5.92 0.01 -6.15
N ARG A 143 6.43 0.03 -7.38
CA ARG A 143 5.83 0.72 -8.53
C ARG A 143 5.71 -0.21 -9.73
N GLY A 144 4.73 0.01 -10.60
CA GLY A 144 4.63 -0.74 -11.85
C GLY A 144 3.27 -0.65 -12.54
N THR A 145 2.98 -1.61 -13.40
CA THR A 145 1.92 -1.51 -14.41
C THR A 145 1.00 -2.73 -14.43
N LEU A 146 -0.22 -2.49 -14.94
CA LEU A 146 -1.24 -3.52 -15.16
C LEU A 146 -1.22 -3.96 -16.63
N ALA A 147 -1.01 -5.25 -16.87
CA ALA A 147 -1.07 -5.88 -18.19
C ALA A 147 -2.14 -6.97 -18.19
N GLY A 148 -3.30 -6.66 -18.79
CA GLY A 148 -4.46 -7.54 -18.75
C GLY A 148 -4.88 -7.86 -17.31
N ASN A 149 -4.90 -9.13 -16.92
CA ASN A 149 -5.28 -9.54 -15.57
C ASN A 149 -4.15 -9.47 -14.53
N LYS A 150 -2.93 -9.09 -14.92
CA LYS A 150 -1.72 -9.14 -14.10
C LYS A 150 -1.16 -7.74 -13.77
N LEU A 151 -1.15 -7.39 -12.50
CA LEU A 151 -0.42 -6.23 -11.97
C LEU A 151 0.99 -6.69 -11.56
N THR A 152 2.03 -6.04 -12.08
CA THR A 152 3.43 -6.32 -11.75
C THR A 152 4.05 -5.08 -11.12
N LEU A 153 4.56 -5.22 -9.90
CA LEU A 153 5.06 -4.13 -9.06
C LEU A 153 6.47 -4.47 -8.56
N GLU A 154 7.42 -3.56 -8.69
CA GLU A 154 8.82 -3.75 -8.28
C GLU A 154 9.26 -2.65 -7.32
N SER A 155 10.03 -3.00 -6.30
CA SER A 155 10.62 -2.05 -5.35
C SER A 155 11.94 -1.50 -5.85
N GLU A 156 12.41 -0.41 -5.23
CA GLU A 156 13.84 -0.12 -5.24
C GLU A 156 14.63 -1.18 -4.43
N PRO A 157 15.95 -1.31 -4.63
CA PRO A 157 16.79 -2.18 -3.81
C PRO A 157 16.71 -1.79 -2.33
N ASP A 158 16.65 -2.79 -1.45
CA ASP A 158 16.82 -2.59 -0.01
C ASP A 158 18.30 -2.49 0.42
N ASP A 159 18.54 -2.37 1.72
CA ASP A 159 19.89 -2.27 2.31
C ASP A 159 20.77 -3.50 2.04
N ALA A 160 20.18 -4.65 1.69
CA ALA A 160 20.88 -5.87 1.27
C ALA A 160 21.13 -5.91 -0.26
N GLY A 161 20.74 -4.86 -1.00
CA GLY A 161 20.81 -4.80 -2.46
C GLY A 161 19.81 -5.72 -3.16
N LEU A 162 18.73 -6.12 -2.47
CA LEU A 162 17.67 -6.96 -3.03
C LEU A 162 16.54 -6.09 -3.58
N ARG A 163 16.22 -6.32 -4.85
CA ARG A 163 15.03 -5.80 -5.52
C ARG A 163 13.89 -6.80 -5.33
N HIS A 164 12.75 -6.35 -4.84
CA HIS A 164 11.59 -7.20 -4.56
C HIS A 164 10.50 -6.95 -5.60
N GLN A 165 9.77 -8.00 -5.98
CA GLN A 165 8.67 -7.91 -6.94
C GLN A 165 7.43 -8.61 -6.39
N ILE A 166 6.27 -7.98 -6.59
CA ILE A 166 4.94 -8.51 -6.32
C ILE A 166 4.22 -8.63 -7.65
N VAL A 167 3.64 -9.79 -7.94
CA VAL A 167 2.83 -10.03 -9.14
C VAL A 167 1.44 -10.50 -8.71
N ILE A 168 0.44 -9.65 -8.85
CA ILE A 168 -0.96 -9.95 -8.54
C ILE A 168 -1.66 -10.37 -9.83
N THR A 169 -2.08 -11.63 -9.93
CA THR A 169 -2.78 -12.18 -11.10
C THR A 169 -4.21 -12.53 -10.74
N ARG A 170 -5.17 -11.80 -11.31
CA ARG A 170 -6.62 -11.97 -11.15
C ARG A 170 -7.08 -13.10 -12.08
N LEU A 171 -7.26 -14.33 -11.61
CA LEU A 171 -7.60 -15.45 -12.49
C LEU A 171 -9.09 -15.48 -12.84
N ASN A 172 -9.95 -15.29 -11.84
CA ASN A 172 -11.39 -15.10 -11.98
C ASN A 172 -11.95 -14.45 -10.70
N ASP A 173 -13.27 -14.33 -10.58
CA ASP A 173 -13.94 -13.74 -9.40
C ASP A 173 -13.68 -14.50 -8.09
N LYS A 174 -13.26 -15.76 -8.15
CA LYS A 174 -13.08 -16.66 -6.99
C LYS A 174 -11.62 -17.01 -6.70
N ARG A 175 -10.68 -16.68 -7.58
CA ARG A 175 -9.26 -17.06 -7.48
C ARG A 175 -8.32 -15.93 -7.90
N THR A 176 -7.39 -15.59 -7.01
CA THR A 176 -6.30 -14.64 -7.23
C THR A 176 -4.98 -15.27 -6.81
N LEU A 177 -3.90 -15.00 -7.55
CA LEU A 177 -2.54 -15.36 -7.15
C LEU A 177 -1.76 -14.10 -6.79
N VAL A 178 -1.02 -14.12 -5.68
CA VAL A 178 -0.02 -13.10 -5.34
C VAL A 178 1.35 -13.78 -5.25
N LEU A 179 2.20 -13.48 -6.22
CA LEU A 179 3.55 -14.05 -6.33
C LEU A 179 4.58 -13.03 -5.84
N TYR A 180 5.35 -13.42 -4.82
CA TYR A 180 6.45 -12.66 -4.26
C TYR A 180 7.78 -13.22 -4.75
N GLN A 181 8.64 -12.33 -5.25
CA GLN A 181 9.94 -12.69 -5.80
C GLN A 181 11.00 -11.66 -5.40
N SER A 182 12.28 -12.05 -5.43
CA SER A 182 13.39 -11.11 -5.25
C SER A 182 14.57 -11.44 -6.16
N ARG A 183 15.43 -10.45 -6.39
CA ARG A 183 16.71 -10.60 -7.08
C ARG A 183 17.77 -9.69 -6.46
N THR A 184 19.01 -10.15 -6.44
CA THR A 184 20.18 -9.26 -6.29
C THR A 184 20.42 -8.48 -7.58
N ALA A 185 21.14 -7.36 -7.52
CA ALA A 185 21.58 -6.61 -8.71
C ALA A 185 22.41 -7.45 -9.72
N LYS A 186 22.97 -8.60 -9.31
CA LYS A 186 23.74 -9.51 -10.18
C LYS A 186 22.85 -10.52 -10.93
N GLN A 187 21.61 -10.71 -10.49
CA GLN A 187 20.70 -11.72 -11.06
C GLN A 187 19.78 -11.10 -12.10
N GLN A 188 19.80 -11.67 -13.32
CA GLN A 188 18.91 -11.25 -14.40
C GLN A 188 17.46 -11.69 -14.15
N GLN A 189 17.24 -12.80 -13.45
CA GLN A 189 15.94 -13.39 -13.19
C GLN A 189 15.55 -13.27 -11.71
N PHE A 190 14.25 -13.11 -11.47
CA PHE A 190 13.64 -13.09 -10.15
C PHE A 190 13.49 -14.49 -9.56
N ALA A 191 14.12 -14.74 -8.41
CA ALA A 191 13.91 -15.95 -7.64
C ALA A 191 12.56 -15.88 -6.89
N ARG A 192 11.77 -16.96 -6.92
CA ARG A 192 10.53 -17.06 -6.14
C ARG A 192 10.85 -17.05 -4.64
N VAL A 193 10.18 -16.18 -3.89
CA VAL A 193 10.14 -16.22 -2.43
C VAL A 193 8.94 -17.05 -1.99
N ALA A 194 7.74 -16.73 -2.49
CA ALA A 194 6.52 -17.53 -2.31
C ALA A 194 5.42 -17.14 -3.31
N GLU A 195 4.43 -18.00 -3.50
CA GLU A 195 3.20 -17.72 -4.24
C GLU A 195 1.99 -18.04 -3.37
N VAL A 196 1.14 -17.04 -3.11
CA VAL A 196 -0.10 -17.19 -2.35
C VAL A 196 -1.25 -17.39 -3.31
N GLY A 197 -1.91 -18.53 -3.20
CA GLY A 197 -3.13 -18.82 -3.91
C GLY A 197 -4.35 -18.49 -3.07
N TYR A 198 -4.96 -17.33 -3.30
CA TYR A 198 -6.17 -16.88 -2.63
C TYR A 198 -7.44 -17.41 -3.27
N THR A 199 -8.35 -17.94 -2.46
CA THR A 199 -9.73 -18.30 -2.82
C THR A 199 -10.70 -17.41 -2.04
N ARG A 200 -11.73 -16.88 -2.71
CA ARG A 200 -12.69 -15.97 -2.06
C ARG A 200 -13.45 -16.66 -0.92
N GLU A 201 -13.57 -15.95 0.20
CA GLU A 201 -14.41 -16.32 1.34
C GLU A 201 -15.85 -16.67 0.89
N GLY A 202 -16.47 -17.64 1.55
CA GLY A 202 -17.85 -18.06 1.24
C GLY A 202 -18.06 -18.78 -0.10
N THR A 203 -17.04 -18.90 -0.96
CA THR A 203 -17.17 -19.58 -2.27
C THR A 203 -16.53 -20.97 -2.30
N LYS A 204 -17.09 -21.87 -3.12
CA LYS A 204 -16.41 -23.07 -3.60
C LYS A 204 -15.86 -22.82 -4.99
N LEU A 205 -14.68 -23.38 -5.30
CA LEU A 205 -14.01 -23.21 -6.60
C LEU A 205 -14.78 -23.80 -7.80
N ALA A 206 -15.75 -24.69 -7.55
CA ALA A 206 -16.51 -25.41 -8.57
C ALA A 206 -17.88 -24.79 -8.90
N GLU A 207 -18.24 -23.68 -8.27
CA GLU A 207 -19.48 -22.94 -8.55
C GLU A 207 -19.11 -21.73 -9.45
N GLU A 208 -19.87 -21.42 -10.49
CA GLU A 208 -19.62 -20.24 -11.33
C GLU A 208 -20.33 -18.98 -10.82
N GLY A 209 -19.70 -17.82 -11.02
CA GLY A 209 -20.30 -16.51 -10.85
C GLY A 209 -20.83 -16.16 -9.46
N SER A 210 -21.36 -14.95 -9.34
CA SER A 210 -22.25 -14.57 -8.24
C SER A 210 -22.99 -13.29 -8.63
N ASP A 211 -24.09 -13.47 -9.37
CA ASP A 211 -24.95 -12.40 -9.87
C ASP A 211 -25.58 -11.64 -8.70
N GLY A 212 -24.90 -10.56 -8.31
CA GLY A 212 -25.31 -9.65 -7.26
C GLY A 212 -25.59 -8.25 -7.81
N PRO A 213 -26.32 -7.42 -7.04
CA PRO A 213 -26.49 -6.01 -7.36
C PRO A 213 -25.13 -5.29 -7.41
N LEU A 214 -25.01 -4.24 -8.22
CA LEU A 214 -23.78 -3.45 -8.30
C LEU A 214 -23.64 -2.49 -7.11
N CYS A 215 -22.39 -2.20 -6.74
CA CYS A 215 -22.05 -1.20 -5.75
C CYS A 215 -22.30 0.21 -6.32
N ILE A 216 -23.11 1.01 -5.61
CA ILE A 216 -23.45 2.38 -6.03
C ILE A 216 -22.23 3.33 -6.06
N VAL A 217 -21.17 3.02 -5.30
CA VAL A 217 -19.96 3.85 -5.23
C VAL A 217 -19.02 3.58 -6.41
N THR A 218 -18.67 2.32 -6.65
CA THR A 218 -17.54 1.90 -7.52
C THR A 218 -17.94 1.01 -8.69
N ASP A 219 -19.24 0.72 -8.88
CA ASP A 219 -19.77 -0.27 -9.82
C ASP A 219 -19.21 -1.70 -9.68
N GLY A 220 -18.49 -2.00 -8.59
CA GLY A 220 -18.07 -3.36 -8.22
C GLY A 220 -19.24 -4.23 -7.76
N LYS A 221 -18.98 -5.48 -7.33
CA LYS A 221 -20.05 -6.37 -6.84
C LYS A 221 -20.53 -5.92 -5.45
N GLY A 222 -21.80 -5.56 -5.33
CA GLY A 222 -22.47 -5.28 -4.07
C GLY A 222 -22.63 -6.52 -3.20
N SER A 223 -22.34 -6.38 -1.91
CA SER A 223 -22.38 -7.42 -0.89
C SER A 223 -23.23 -7.03 0.33
N MET A 224 -23.39 -5.73 0.57
CA MET A 224 -24.11 -5.17 1.71
C MET A 224 -25.14 -4.12 1.28
N LYS A 225 -26.19 -3.96 2.08
CA LYS A 225 -27.20 -2.91 1.92
C LYS A 225 -26.82 -1.63 2.69
N VAL A 226 -27.19 -0.49 2.11
CA VAL A 226 -27.28 0.84 2.73
C VAL A 226 -28.63 1.45 2.36
N GLU A 227 -29.16 2.38 3.14
CA GLU A 227 -30.49 2.97 2.91
C GLU A 227 -30.43 4.50 2.96
N TYR A 228 -31.08 5.16 2.01
CA TYR A 228 -31.17 6.62 1.97
C TYR A 228 -32.51 7.07 1.41
N LYS A 229 -33.18 7.99 2.09
CA LYS A 229 -34.53 8.50 1.73
C LYS A 229 -35.56 7.38 1.42
N GLY A 230 -35.50 6.27 2.16
CA GLY A 230 -36.38 5.11 1.98
C GLY A 230 -36.06 4.22 0.77
N MET A 231 -34.97 4.49 0.05
CA MET A 231 -34.46 3.63 -1.04
C MET A 231 -33.27 2.80 -0.55
N THR A 232 -33.27 1.50 -0.87
CA THR A 232 -32.15 0.60 -0.59
C THR A 232 -31.13 0.62 -1.73
N TYR A 233 -29.87 0.90 -1.40
CA TYR A 233 -28.72 0.80 -2.30
C TYR A 233 -27.78 -0.31 -1.83
N TRP A 234 -26.78 -0.65 -2.65
CA TRP A 234 -25.82 -1.71 -2.38
C TRP A 234 -24.39 -1.20 -2.44
N VAL A 235 -23.52 -1.75 -1.57
CA VAL A 235 -22.09 -1.42 -1.48
C VAL A 235 -21.25 -2.68 -1.37
N CYS A 236 -19.99 -2.65 -1.82
CA CYS A 236 -19.11 -3.82 -1.88
C CYS A 236 -18.30 -4.10 -0.60
N CYS A 237 -17.99 -3.06 0.18
CA CYS A 237 -17.16 -3.14 1.39
C CYS A 237 -17.47 -1.97 2.35
N THR A 238 -16.88 -1.98 3.55
CA THR A 238 -17.09 -0.97 4.61
C THR A 238 -16.73 0.44 4.16
N GLY A 239 -15.56 0.66 3.54
CA GLY A 239 -15.20 1.99 3.01
C GLY A 239 -16.14 2.53 1.92
N CYS A 240 -16.92 1.67 1.25
CA CYS A 240 -18.00 2.12 0.35
C CYS A 240 -19.32 2.39 1.08
N ARG A 241 -19.55 1.81 2.26
CA ARG A 241 -20.62 2.23 3.18
C ARG A 241 -20.30 3.62 3.73
N GLU A 242 -19.12 3.79 4.30
CA GLU A 242 -18.64 5.06 4.88
C GLU A 242 -18.69 6.19 3.84
N ALA A 243 -18.15 5.98 2.63
CA ALA A 243 -18.24 6.97 1.56
C ALA A 243 -19.69 7.33 1.17
N PHE A 244 -20.61 6.36 1.18
CA PHE A 244 -22.04 6.60 0.90
C PHE A 244 -22.75 7.33 2.03
N ASP A 245 -22.41 7.04 3.28
CA ASP A 245 -22.98 7.70 4.46
C ASP A 245 -22.47 9.16 4.59
N ASP A 246 -21.25 9.45 4.12
CA ASP A 246 -20.62 10.78 4.07
C ASP A 246 -21.22 11.72 2.98
N ASP A 247 -21.46 11.21 1.76
CA ASP A 247 -22.06 11.97 0.64
C ASP A 247 -23.00 11.10 -0.22
N PRO A 248 -24.22 10.80 0.28
CA PRO A 248 -25.16 9.94 -0.44
C PRO A 248 -25.67 10.60 -1.72
N GLU A 249 -25.94 11.90 -1.72
CA GLU A 249 -26.49 12.59 -2.89
C GLU A 249 -25.47 12.68 -4.03
N GLY A 250 -24.22 13.05 -3.73
CA GLY A 250 -23.14 13.12 -4.71
C GLY A 250 -22.78 11.76 -5.31
N ILE A 251 -22.84 10.68 -4.51
CA ILE A 251 -22.63 9.31 -5.01
C ILE A 251 -23.81 8.85 -5.88
N ILE A 252 -25.06 9.11 -5.50
CA ILE A 252 -26.24 8.77 -6.32
C ILE A 252 -26.18 9.51 -7.67
N ALA A 253 -25.82 10.79 -7.67
CA ALA A 253 -25.64 11.58 -8.90
C ALA A 253 -24.49 11.03 -9.76
N SER A 254 -23.35 10.71 -9.16
CA SER A 254 -22.20 10.11 -9.85
C SER A 254 -22.52 8.75 -10.47
N ALA A 255 -23.29 7.91 -9.77
CA ALA A 255 -23.73 6.62 -10.28
C ALA A 255 -24.72 6.76 -11.44
N ALA A 256 -25.68 7.69 -11.35
CA ALA A 256 -26.59 8.00 -12.46
C ALA A 256 -25.81 8.44 -13.71
N GLU A 257 -24.75 9.23 -13.54
CA GLU A 257 -23.88 9.67 -14.62
C GLU A 257 -23.06 8.51 -15.24
N ARG A 258 -22.50 7.61 -14.43
CA ARG A 258 -21.83 6.39 -14.95
C ARG A 258 -22.81 5.51 -15.74
N VAL A 259 -24.04 5.35 -15.26
CA VAL A 259 -25.10 4.61 -15.97
C VAL A 259 -25.46 5.29 -17.30
N ARG A 260 -25.55 6.63 -17.35
CA ARG A 260 -25.78 7.39 -18.58
C ARG A 260 -24.66 7.14 -19.60
N LYS A 261 -23.40 7.36 -19.21
CA LYS A 261 -22.22 7.12 -20.07
C LYS A 261 -22.15 5.67 -20.58
N LYS A 262 -22.44 4.69 -19.74
CA LYS A 262 -22.48 3.26 -20.12
C LYS A 262 -23.60 2.95 -21.13
N ARG A 263 -24.78 3.55 -20.97
CA ARG A 263 -25.91 3.42 -21.94
C ARG A 263 -25.58 4.05 -23.28
N GLU A 264 -24.95 5.22 -23.30
CA GLU A 264 -24.52 5.89 -24.52
C GLU A 264 -23.44 5.10 -25.26
N LYS A 265 -22.44 4.57 -24.55
CA LYS A 265 -21.40 3.71 -25.12
C LYS A 265 -21.95 2.39 -25.70
N LYS A 266 -23.07 1.89 -25.20
CA LYS A 266 -23.75 0.67 -25.73
C LYS A 266 -24.70 0.94 -26.90
N ARG A 267 -25.02 2.21 -27.21
CA ARG A 267 -25.85 2.62 -28.36
C ARG A 267 -25.04 3.05 -29.58
N LYS A 268 -23.72 3.12 -29.44
CA LYS A 268 -22.74 3.27 -30.53
C LYS A 268 -22.13 1.92 -30.86
#